data_AF-A0A0A1F4K6-F1
#
_entry.id   AF-A0A0A1F4K6-F1
#
_cell.length_a   1.000
_cell.length_b   1.000
_cell.length_c   1.000
_cell.angle_alpha   90.00
_cell.angle_beta   90.00
_cell.angle_gamma   90.00
#
_symmetry.space_group_name_H-M   'P 1'
#
loop_
_entity.id
_entity.type
_entity.pdbx_description
1 polymer ?
#
loop_
_entity_poly.entity_id
_entity_poly.type
_entity_poly.pdbx_seq_one_letter_code
_entity_poly.pdbx_strand_id
1 'polypeptide(L)'
;MFAQSMIDWWFMPWSYALQPGAAWPPMAEQLGSRDRYRLWCRAADVVADFPAQCDSGWGVASISDGAQLLAAARLFAGLLAAREHDNANARAALLSLSPAERKWCLSVAATQPLRRFADDIAVDAGAIGLRGLLELALYLHDGFPGMWSRLRLTLPSAQAAQVDTLLKTMSEGSVAPAVQIVRAQRCWRMCLLRVAVAGQADLSQVVSESR
;
A
#
# COMPACT_ATOMS: atom_id res chain seq x y z
N MET A 1 -0.59 8.38 -18.48
CA MET A 1 0.82 8.83 -18.44
C MET A 1 1.22 8.94 -16.98
N PHE A 2 2.38 8.41 -16.60
CA PHE A 2 2.87 8.46 -15.22
C PHE A 2 3.54 9.80 -14.92
N ALA A 3 3.42 10.27 -13.68
CA ALA A 3 4.18 11.42 -13.20
C ALA A 3 5.67 11.04 -13.07
N GLN A 4 6.57 12.00 -13.28
CA GLN A 4 8.01 11.76 -13.18
C GLN A 4 8.42 11.20 -11.82
N SER A 5 7.82 11.71 -10.73
CA SER A 5 8.06 11.22 -9.37
C SER A 5 7.75 9.74 -9.18
N MET A 6 6.76 9.20 -9.89
CA MET A 6 6.42 7.78 -9.85
C MET A 6 7.44 6.93 -10.61
N ILE A 7 7.96 7.44 -11.73
CA ILE A 7 9.03 6.80 -12.50
C ILE A 7 10.32 6.78 -11.68
N ASP A 8 10.67 7.89 -11.03
CA ASP A 8 11.83 7.97 -10.13
C ASP A 8 11.67 6.99 -8.96
N TRP A 9 10.48 6.94 -8.34
CA TRP A 9 10.16 5.95 -7.30
C TRP A 9 10.33 4.51 -7.79
N TRP A 10 9.95 4.20 -9.02
CA TRP A 10 10.09 2.85 -9.57
C TRP A 10 11.55 2.43 -9.74
N PHE A 11 12.38 3.35 -10.27
CA PHE A 11 13.77 3.08 -10.63
C PHE A 11 14.79 3.41 -9.54
N MET A 12 14.37 3.98 -8.40
CA MET A 12 15.23 4.26 -7.24
C MET A 12 14.76 3.56 -5.94
N PRO A 13 14.51 2.24 -5.95
CA PRO A 13 13.96 1.54 -4.79
C PRO A 13 14.85 1.54 -3.55
N TRP A 14 16.16 1.70 -3.71
CA TRP A 14 17.10 1.84 -2.59
C TRP A 14 16.90 3.14 -1.78
N SER A 15 16.23 4.15 -2.34
CA SER A 15 15.98 5.42 -1.64
C SER A 15 14.96 5.30 -0.49
N TYR A 16 14.15 4.25 -0.50
CA TYR A 16 13.07 4.02 0.48
C TYR A 16 13.05 2.62 1.08
N ALA A 17 13.98 1.75 0.71
CA ALA A 17 14.08 0.42 1.28
C ALA A 17 14.53 0.51 2.76
N LEU A 18 13.75 -0.10 3.66
CA LEU A 18 14.10 -0.19 5.09
C LEU A 18 15.23 -1.18 5.37
N GLN A 19 15.44 -2.17 4.50
CA GLN A 19 16.41 -3.26 4.71
C GLN A 19 17.86 -2.74 4.57
N PRO A 20 18.65 -2.75 5.66
CA PRO A 20 20.06 -2.40 5.60
C PRO A 20 20.84 -3.60 5.02
N GLY A 21 21.23 -3.52 3.76
CA GLY A 21 22.00 -4.61 3.12
C GLY A 21 22.23 -4.44 1.63
N ALA A 22 21.46 -3.58 0.97
CA ALA A 22 21.65 -3.27 -0.44
C ALA A 22 21.88 -1.76 -0.61
N ALA A 23 22.88 -1.22 0.09
CA ALA A 23 23.36 0.12 -0.21
C ALA A 23 23.71 0.17 -1.70
N TRP A 24 23.25 1.20 -2.41
CA TRP A 24 23.57 1.38 -3.82
C TRP A 24 25.11 1.46 -3.96
N PRO A 25 25.76 0.55 -4.72
CA PRO A 25 27.20 0.60 -4.87
C PRO A 25 27.64 1.94 -5.50
N PRO A 26 28.78 2.53 -5.10
CA PRO A 26 29.24 3.81 -5.64
C PRO A 26 29.33 3.77 -7.18
N MET A 27 29.03 4.89 -7.84
CA MET A 27 28.93 4.98 -9.30
C MET A 27 30.24 4.60 -10.01
N ALA A 28 30.21 3.52 -10.80
CA ALA A 28 31.03 3.33 -12.00
C ALA A 28 30.15 3.55 -13.25
N GLU A 29 30.77 3.65 -14.43
CA GLU A 29 30.23 3.99 -15.76
C GLU A 29 28.79 3.54 -16.11
N GLN A 30 28.15 4.24 -17.07
CA GLN A 30 26.72 4.11 -17.42
C GLN A 30 26.25 2.68 -17.74
N LEU A 31 27.02 1.86 -18.45
CA LEU A 31 26.64 0.45 -18.73
C LEU A 31 26.58 -0.38 -17.44
N GLY A 32 27.48 -0.12 -16.49
CA GLY A 32 27.45 -0.74 -15.17
C GLY A 32 26.23 -0.34 -14.34
N SER A 33 25.59 0.79 -14.60
CA SER A 33 24.39 1.23 -13.86
C SER A 33 23.17 0.35 -14.11
N ARG A 34 22.92 -0.08 -15.35
CA ARG A 34 21.78 -0.95 -15.67
C ARG A 34 21.93 -2.35 -15.07
N ASP A 35 23.11 -2.94 -15.17
CA ASP A 35 23.36 -4.27 -14.63
C ASP A 35 23.35 -4.27 -13.11
N ARG A 36 23.90 -3.22 -12.48
CA ARG A 36 23.79 -3.03 -11.02
C ARG A 36 22.35 -2.88 -10.57
N TYR A 37 21.54 -2.11 -11.29
CA TYR A 37 20.10 -2.01 -11.00
C TYR A 37 19.42 -3.39 -11.02
N ARG A 38 19.70 -4.19 -12.05
CA ARG A 38 19.14 -5.54 -12.17
C ARG A 38 19.65 -6.50 -11.09
N LEU A 39 20.93 -6.41 -10.73
CA LEU A 39 21.53 -7.20 -9.65
C LEU A 39 20.92 -6.83 -8.29
N TRP A 40 20.80 -5.54 -8.02
CA TRP A 40 20.13 -5.03 -6.82
C TRP A 40 18.69 -5.52 -6.75
N CYS A 41 17.93 -5.36 -7.84
CA CYS A 41 16.55 -5.81 -7.92
C CYS A 41 16.42 -7.31 -7.66
N ARG A 42 17.32 -8.14 -8.22
CA ARG A 42 17.36 -9.58 -7.98
C ARG A 42 17.65 -9.91 -6.50
N ALA A 43 18.60 -9.21 -5.89
CA ALA A 43 18.95 -9.42 -4.48
C ALA A 43 17.81 -9.01 -3.52
N ALA A 44 17.07 -7.96 -3.88
CA ALA A 44 15.90 -7.48 -3.15
C ALA A 44 14.58 -8.19 -3.54
N ASP A 45 14.64 -9.17 -4.44
CA ASP A 45 13.46 -9.90 -4.95
C ASP A 45 12.36 -8.94 -5.49
N VAL A 46 12.77 -7.99 -6.33
CA VAL A 46 11.87 -7.07 -7.02
C VAL A 46 12.05 -7.13 -8.54
N VAL A 47 10.97 -6.88 -9.27
CA VAL A 47 11.00 -6.88 -10.74
C VAL A 47 11.74 -5.64 -11.23
N ALA A 48 12.85 -5.82 -11.96
CA ALA A 48 13.66 -4.71 -12.45
C ALA A 48 12.94 -3.90 -13.55
N ASP A 49 12.38 -4.60 -14.54
CA ASP A 49 11.77 -3.95 -15.69
C ASP A 49 10.40 -3.35 -15.33
N PHE A 50 10.04 -2.24 -15.96
CA PHE A 50 8.71 -1.65 -15.81
C PHE A 50 7.67 -2.53 -16.51
N PRO A 51 6.49 -2.79 -15.93
CA PRO A 51 5.52 -3.70 -16.53
C PRO A 51 5.01 -3.16 -17.87
N ALA A 52 4.92 -4.04 -18.87
CA ALA A 52 4.42 -3.69 -20.20
C ALA A 52 2.93 -3.29 -20.18
N GLN A 53 2.16 -3.84 -19.23
CA GLN A 53 0.77 -3.52 -19.00
C GLN A 53 0.57 -3.21 -17.51
N CYS A 54 0.06 -2.02 -17.23
CA CYS A 54 -0.32 -1.59 -15.90
C CYS A 54 -1.35 -0.47 -15.98
N ASP A 55 -2.20 -0.35 -14.97
CA ASP A 55 -3.14 0.73 -14.82
C ASP A 55 -2.44 1.94 -14.17
N SER A 56 -2.35 3.03 -14.92
CA SER A 56 -1.72 4.25 -14.42
C SER A 56 -2.43 4.90 -13.24
N GLY A 57 -3.69 4.56 -12.99
CA GLY A 57 -4.43 4.98 -11.80
C GLY A 57 -3.77 4.55 -10.49
N TRP A 58 -3.03 3.43 -10.51
CA TRP A 58 -2.28 2.94 -9.34
C TRP A 58 -0.98 3.69 -9.06
N GLY A 59 -0.58 4.66 -9.90
CA GLY A 59 0.53 5.56 -9.59
C GLY A 59 0.37 6.28 -8.23
N VAL A 60 -0.86 6.42 -7.73
CA VAL A 60 -1.14 6.97 -6.40
C VAL A 60 -0.59 6.11 -5.24
N ALA A 61 -0.30 4.83 -5.47
CA ALA A 61 0.23 3.94 -4.45
C ALA A 61 1.76 4.03 -4.31
N SER A 62 2.47 4.79 -5.16
CA SER A 62 3.93 4.99 -5.05
C SER A 62 4.29 5.80 -3.80
N ILE A 63 4.49 5.12 -2.67
CA ILE A 63 4.78 5.71 -1.36
C ILE A 63 6.16 5.24 -0.90
N SER A 64 6.97 6.18 -0.42
CA SER A 64 8.32 5.91 0.11
C SER A 64 8.35 5.78 1.64
N ASP A 65 7.30 6.20 2.32
CA ASP A 65 7.20 6.18 3.78
C ASP A 65 6.33 5.00 4.25
N GLY A 66 6.97 4.04 4.93
CA GLY A 66 6.31 2.86 5.48
C GLY A 66 5.23 3.16 6.51
N ALA A 67 5.42 4.21 7.33
CA ALA A 67 4.42 4.59 8.33
C ALA A 67 3.17 5.16 7.65
N GLN A 68 3.35 5.98 6.61
CA GLN A 68 2.22 6.46 5.79
C GLN A 68 1.50 5.32 5.07
N LEU A 69 2.26 4.37 4.51
CA LEU A 69 1.68 3.18 3.86
C LEU A 69 0.83 2.37 4.85
N LEU A 70 1.34 2.11 6.06
CA LEU A 70 0.62 1.38 7.12
C LEU A 70 -0.62 2.12 7.61
N ALA A 71 -0.52 3.43 7.83
CA ALA A 71 -1.66 4.25 8.24
C ALA A 71 -2.75 4.27 7.16
N ALA A 72 -2.37 4.40 5.89
CA ALA A 72 -3.32 4.39 4.77
C ALA A 72 -3.96 3.00 4.60
N ALA A 73 -3.19 1.92 4.75
CA ALA A 73 -3.70 0.55 4.74
C ALA A 73 -4.74 0.31 5.85
N ARG A 74 -4.46 0.78 7.07
CA ARG A 74 -5.41 0.71 8.19
C ARG A 74 -6.73 1.42 7.87
N LEU A 75 -6.68 2.63 7.29
CA LEU A 75 -7.90 3.34 6.85
C LEU A 75 -8.62 2.61 5.72
N PHE A 76 -7.88 2.06 4.75
CA PHE A 76 -8.44 1.31 3.63
C PHE A 76 -9.20 0.07 4.09
N ALA A 77 -8.64 -0.69 5.04
CA ALA A 77 -9.35 -1.78 5.71
C ALA A 77 -10.58 -1.30 6.49
N GLY A 78 -10.51 -0.11 7.10
CA GLY A 78 -11.66 0.55 7.72
C GLY A 78 -12.79 0.84 6.74
N LEU A 79 -12.49 1.26 5.51
CA LEU A 79 -13.49 1.48 4.45
C LEU A 79 -14.18 0.18 4.02
N LEU A 80 -13.43 -0.92 3.93
CA LEU A 80 -13.96 -2.25 3.65
C LEU A 80 -14.87 -2.72 4.79
N ALA A 81 -14.37 -2.66 6.02
CA ALA A 81 -15.11 -3.09 7.21
C ALA A 81 -16.40 -2.27 7.43
N ALA A 82 -16.40 -0.99 7.06
CA ALA A 82 -17.58 -0.12 7.12
C ALA A 82 -18.75 -0.57 6.22
N ARG A 83 -18.54 -1.51 5.28
CA ARG A 83 -19.59 -2.07 4.42
C ARG A 83 -20.08 -3.45 4.86
N GLU A 84 -19.42 -4.07 5.83
CA GLU A 84 -19.65 -5.44 6.28
C GLU A 84 -20.34 -5.45 7.66
N HIS A 85 -21.48 -4.76 7.77
CA HIS A 85 -22.13 -4.50 9.07
C HIS A 85 -22.48 -5.76 9.88
N ASP A 86 -22.79 -6.86 9.19
CA ASP A 86 -23.19 -8.13 9.82
C ASP A 86 -21.99 -9.02 10.18
N ASN A 87 -20.76 -8.63 9.81
CA ASN A 87 -19.55 -9.40 10.07
C ASN A 87 -18.91 -8.97 11.40
N ALA A 88 -18.83 -9.89 12.36
CA ALA A 88 -18.24 -9.63 13.68
C ALA A 88 -16.78 -9.15 13.59
N ASN A 89 -15.99 -9.69 12.66
CA ASN A 89 -14.60 -9.29 12.44
C ASN A 89 -14.50 -7.89 11.84
N ALA A 90 -15.40 -7.53 10.93
CA ALA A 90 -15.47 -6.17 10.40
C ALA A 90 -15.84 -5.15 11.49
N ARG A 91 -16.80 -5.50 12.35
CA ARG A 91 -17.15 -4.67 13.50
C ARG A 91 -15.97 -4.50 14.46
N ALA A 92 -15.28 -5.58 14.80
CA ALA A 92 -14.08 -5.53 15.65
C ALA A 92 -12.96 -4.68 15.01
N ALA A 93 -12.74 -4.82 13.70
CA ALA A 93 -11.78 -4.01 12.96
C ALA A 93 -12.12 -2.50 13.04
N LEU A 94 -13.38 -2.12 12.82
CA LEU A 94 -13.82 -0.72 12.99
C LEU A 94 -13.65 -0.20 14.42
N LEU A 95 -13.86 -1.05 15.43
CA LEU A 95 -13.67 -0.68 16.83
C LEU A 95 -12.19 -0.50 17.20
N SER A 96 -11.26 -1.11 16.45
CA SER A 96 -9.82 -0.90 16.62
C SER A 96 -9.34 0.47 16.11
N LEU A 97 -10.15 1.15 15.30
CA LEU A 97 -9.89 2.51 14.80
C LEU A 97 -10.21 3.55 15.88
N SER A 98 -9.51 4.70 15.83
CA SER A 98 -9.92 5.84 16.66
C SER A 98 -11.33 6.31 16.29
N PRO A 99 -12.07 6.96 17.20
CA PRO A 99 -13.43 7.43 16.90
C PRO A 99 -13.51 8.33 15.66
N ALA A 100 -12.49 9.18 15.44
CA ALA A 100 -12.41 10.08 14.29
C ALA A 100 -12.19 9.33 12.98
N GLU A 101 -11.26 8.37 12.96
CA GLU A 101 -11.03 7.50 11.79
C GLU A 101 -12.26 6.66 11.47
N ARG A 102 -12.86 6.03 12.49
CA ARG A 102 -14.08 5.22 12.34
C ARG A 102 -15.23 6.02 11.73
N LYS A 103 -15.49 7.24 12.26
CA LYS A 103 -16.53 8.14 11.73
C LYS A 103 -16.25 8.49 10.28
N TRP A 104 -15.00 8.80 9.94
CA TRP A 104 -14.59 9.11 8.58
C TRP A 104 -14.78 7.91 7.65
N CYS A 105 -14.35 6.71 8.05
CA CYS A 105 -14.51 5.49 7.25
C CYS A 105 -15.99 5.20 6.96
N LEU A 106 -16.86 5.29 7.96
CA LEU A 106 -18.31 5.12 7.79
C LEU A 106 -18.89 6.15 6.80
N SER A 107 -18.51 7.42 6.92
CA SER A 107 -18.96 8.49 6.03
C SER A 107 -18.51 8.29 4.59
N VAL A 108 -17.25 7.90 4.38
CA VAL A 108 -16.71 7.66 3.04
C VAL A 108 -17.34 6.40 2.44
N ALA A 109 -17.45 5.31 3.19
CA ALA A 109 -18.05 4.07 2.72
C ALA A 109 -19.53 4.23 2.31
N ALA A 110 -20.26 5.18 2.91
CA ALA A 110 -21.63 5.50 2.51
C ALA A 110 -21.71 6.13 1.10
N THR A 111 -20.66 6.83 0.64
CA THR A 111 -20.65 7.54 -0.64
C THR A 111 -19.78 6.86 -1.71
N GLN A 112 -18.78 6.08 -1.30
CA GLN A 112 -17.86 5.35 -2.16
C GLN A 112 -17.81 3.87 -1.70
N PRO A 113 -18.81 3.06 -2.07
CA PRO A 113 -18.92 1.69 -1.58
C PRO A 113 -17.83 0.80 -2.18
N LEU A 114 -16.82 0.51 -1.37
CA LEU A 114 -15.73 -0.42 -1.69
C LEU A 114 -16.14 -1.84 -1.30
N ARG A 115 -15.79 -2.81 -2.15
CA ARG A 115 -15.95 -4.24 -1.88
C ARG A 115 -14.58 -4.87 -1.72
N ARG A 116 -14.47 -5.92 -0.92
CA ARG A 116 -13.25 -6.72 -0.80
C ARG A 116 -12.85 -7.29 -2.16
N PHE A 117 -11.55 -7.45 -2.36
CA PHE A 117 -11.05 -8.22 -3.48
C PHE A 117 -11.25 -9.71 -3.24
N ALA A 118 -10.97 -10.17 -2.01
CA ALA A 118 -11.13 -11.56 -1.62
C ALA A 118 -12.01 -11.70 -0.38
N ASP A 119 -13.15 -12.38 -0.53
CA ASP A 119 -14.13 -12.56 0.55
C ASP A 119 -13.67 -13.62 1.58
N ASP A 120 -12.83 -14.58 1.18
CA ASP A 120 -12.60 -15.82 1.93
C ASP A 120 -11.44 -15.80 2.95
N ILE A 121 -10.66 -14.71 3.02
CA ILE A 121 -9.56 -14.65 4.00
C ILE A 121 -10.02 -14.06 5.32
N ALA A 122 -9.92 -14.86 6.37
CA ALA A 122 -9.96 -14.43 7.75
C ALA A 122 -8.59 -13.87 8.16
N VAL A 123 -8.45 -12.55 8.08
CA VAL A 123 -7.38 -11.83 8.80
C VAL A 123 -7.92 -11.48 10.19
N ASP A 124 -7.11 -11.71 11.23
CA ASP A 124 -7.46 -11.33 12.60
C ASP A 124 -7.87 -9.85 12.66
N ALA A 125 -8.98 -9.56 13.33
CA ALA A 125 -9.50 -8.21 13.51
C ALA A 125 -8.50 -7.28 14.22
N GLY A 126 -7.60 -7.83 15.06
CA GLY A 126 -6.50 -7.10 15.67
C GLY A 126 -5.44 -6.61 14.67
N ALA A 127 -5.41 -7.17 13.46
CA ALA A 127 -4.45 -6.87 12.41
C ALA A 127 -5.07 -6.08 11.24
N ILE A 128 -5.88 -5.06 11.54
CA ILE A 128 -6.57 -4.23 10.53
C ILE A 128 -5.61 -3.64 9.47
N GLY A 129 -4.41 -3.22 9.86
CA GLY A 129 -3.40 -2.70 8.91
C GLY A 129 -2.93 -3.77 7.92
N LEU A 130 -2.73 -5.00 8.39
CA LEU A 130 -2.37 -6.14 7.56
C LEU A 130 -3.47 -6.47 6.55
N ARG A 131 -4.74 -6.43 6.99
CA ARG A 131 -5.89 -6.63 6.09
C ARG A 131 -5.89 -5.60 4.96
N GLY A 132 -5.60 -4.34 5.28
CA GLY A 132 -5.51 -3.27 4.29
C GLY A 132 -4.37 -3.45 3.30
N LEU A 133 -3.20 -3.89 3.79
CA LEU A 133 -2.06 -4.20 2.94
C LEU A 133 -2.33 -5.36 1.99
N LEU A 134 -2.95 -6.44 2.50
CA LEU A 134 -3.34 -7.59 1.69
C LEU A 134 -4.30 -7.19 0.56
N GLU A 135 -5.36 -6.45 0.90
CA GLU A 135 -6.35 -6.00 -0.08
C GLU A 135 -5.71 -5.08 -1.13
N LEU A 136 -4.86 -4.13 -0.72
CA LEU A 136 -4.09 -3.31 -1.65
C LEU A 136 -3.21 -4.17 -2.56
N ALA A 137 -2.49 -5.12 -1.99
CA ALA A 137 -1.56 -5.96 -2.73
C ALA A 137 -2.26 -6.85 -3.76
N LEU A 138 -3.47 -7.34 -3.45
CA LEU A 138 -4.32 -8.07 -4.40
C LEU A 138 -4.70 -7.17 -5.60
N TYR A 139 -5.17 -5.95 -5.33
CA TYR A 139 -5.47 -5.00 -6.41
C TYR A 139 -4.24 -4.65 -7.27
N LEU A 140 -3.06 -4.55 -6.65
CA LEU A 140 -1.82 -4.26 -7.35
C LEU A 140 -1.28 -5.46 -8.11
N HIS A 141 -1.52 -6.69 -7.64
CA HIS A 141 -1.13 -7.90 -8.35
C HIS A 141 -1.75 -7.92 -9.75
N ASP A 142 -3.04 -7.59 -9.85
CA ASP A 142 -3.75 -7.49 -11.13
C ASP A 142 -3.48 -6.19 -11.88
N GLY A 143 -3.55 -5.05 -11.17
CA GLY A 143 -3.58 -3.72 -11.78
C GLY A 143 -2.20 -3.12 -12.06
N PHE A 144 -1.17 -3.50 -11.32
CA PHE A 144 0.19 -2.99 -11.50
C PHE A 144 1.23 -4.03 -11.05
N PRO A 145 1.52 -5.05 -11.91
CA PRO A 145 2.48 -6.09 -11.58
C PRO A 145 3.84 -5.52 -11.16
N GLY A 146 4.34 -5.98 -10.02
CA GLY A 146 5.62 -5.54 -9.44
C GLY A 146 5.55 -4.30 -8.54
N MET A 147 4.43 -3.57 -8.46
CA MET A 147 4.30 -2.44 -7.54
C MET A 147 4.30 -2.89 -6.07
N TRP A 148 3.58 -3.98 -5.74
CA TRP A 148 3.61 -4.55 -4.39
C TRP A 148 5.03 -4.93 -3.94
N SER A 149 5.81 -5.55 -4.83
CA SER A 149 7.20 -5.97 -4.53
C SER A 149 8.10 -4.80 -4.10
N ARG A 150 7.79 -3.58 -4.58
CA ARG A 150 8.48 -2.35 -4.17
C ARG A 150 7.91 -1.77 -2.88
N LEU A 151 6.59 -1.73 -2.74
CA LEU A 151 5.95 -1.20 -1.53
C LEU A 151 6.37 -1.98 -0.28
N ARG A 152 6.49 -3.30 -0.36
CA ARG A 152 6.95 -4.10 0.77
C ARG A 152 8.38 -3.76 1.24
N LEU A 153 9.19 -3.09 0.43
CA LEU A 153 10.52 -2.63 0.82
C LEU A 153 10.46 -1.52 1.88
N THR A 154 9.34 -0.80 1.98
CA THR A 154 9.12 0.23 3.01
C THR A 154 8.52 -0.35 4.29
N LEU A 155 8.29 -1.67 4.35
CA LEU A 155 7.66 -2.34 5.49
C LEU A 155 8.69 -3.12 6.33
N PRO A 156 8.43 -3.32 7.64
CA PRO A 156 9.16 -4.30 8.43
C PRO A 156 9.08 -5.70 7.80
N SER A 157 10.19 -6.43 7.80
CA SER A 157 10.33 -7.73 7.12
C SER A 157 9.24 -8.75 7.49
N ALA A 158 8.87 -8.82 8.78
CA ALA A 158 7.85 -9.72 9.27
C ALA A 158 6.46 -9.41 8.67
N GLN A 159 6.11 -8.12 8.54
CA GLN A 159 4.82 -7.71 7.96
C GLN A 159 4.79 -7.95 6.45
N ALA A 160 5.87 -7.60 5.75
CA ALA A 160 6.02 -7.89 4.32
C ALA A 160 5.86 -9.40 4.03
N ALA A 161 6.57 -10.25 4.79
CA ALA A 161 6.51 -11.69 4.64
C ALA A 161 5.12 -12.27 4.93
N GLN A 162 4.39 -11.71 5.89
CA GLN A 162 3.03 -12.14 6.22
C GLN A 162 2.07 -11.86 5.05
N VAL A 163 2.13 -10.68 4.43
CA VAL A 163 1.32 -10.35 3.25
C VAL A 163 1.73 -11.22 2.05
N ASP A 164 3.04 -11.39 1.80
CA ASP A 164 3.54 -12.22 0.70
C ASP A 164 3.06 -13.68 0.81
N THR A 165 2.99 -14.20 2.04
CA THR A 165 2.46 -15.55 2.30
C THR A 165 0.97 -15.65 1.95
N LEU A 166 0.17 -14.66 2.38
CA LEU A 166 -1.27 -14.62 2.11
C LEU A 166 -1.58 -14.42 0.62
N LEU A 167 -0.80 -13.59 -0.08
CA LEU A 167 -0.95 -13.36 -1.51
C LEU A 167 -0.72 -14.63 -2.34
N LYS A 168 0.29 -15.44 -1.96
CA LYS A 168 0.57 -16.71 -2.65
C LYS A 168 -0.61 -17.67 -2.58
N THR A 169 -1.39 -17.64 -1.50
CA THR A 169 -2.60 -18.46 -1.35
C THR A 169 -3.77 -17.96 -2.21
N MET A 170 -3.73 -16.72 -2.71
CA MET A 170 -4.86 -16.03 -3.36
C MET A 170 -4.73 -15.82 -4.86
N SER A 171 -3.50 -15.85 -5.39
CA SER A 171 -3.16 -15.41 -6.75
C SER A 171 -3.73 -16.31 -7.87
N GLU A 172 -4.42 -17.40 -7.54
CA GLU A 172 -5.03 -18.28 -8.54
C GLU A 172 -6.45 -17.81 -8.94
N GLY A 173 -6.53 -17.04 -10.03
CA GLY A 173 -7.73 -16.97 -10.89
C GLY A 173 -8.81 -15.94 -10.54
N SER A 174 -8.63 -15.09 -9.53
CA SER A 174 -9.57 -14.00 -9.23
C SER A 174 -9.10 -12.68 -9.86
N VAL A 175 -9.91 -12.11 -10.76
CA VAL A 175 -9.68 -10.79 -11.36
C VAL A 175 -10.79 -9.83 -10.93
N ALA A 176 -10.43 -8.71 -10.30
CA ALA A 176 -11.43 -7.70 -9.93
C ALA A 176 -12.01 -7.00 -11.16
N PRO A 177 -13.34 -6.74 -11.21
CA PRO A 177 -13.94 -5.92 -12.27
C PRO A 177 -13.33 -4.52 -12.33
N ALA A 178 -13.17 -3.97 -13.54
CA ALA A 178 -12.56 -2.65 -13.75
C ALA A 178 -13.20 -1.52 -12.91
N VAL A 179 -14.53 -1.53 -12.74
CA VAL A 179 -15.25 -0.55 -11.91
C VAL A 179 -14.81 -0.63 -10.44
N GLN A 180 -14.51 -1.83 -9.93
CA GLN A 180 -14.02 -2.03 -8.57
C GLN A 180 -12.58 -1.52 -8.44
N ILE A 181 -11.73 -1.74 -9.45
CA ILE A 181 -10.34 -1.24 -9.48
C ILE A 181 -10.31 0.29 -9.41
N VAL A 182 -11.08 0.98 -10.26
CA VAL A 182 -11.15 2.46 -10.26
C VAL A 182 -11.64 2.98 -8.91
N ARG A 183 -12.58 2.29 -8.28
CA ARG A 183 -13.07 2.67 -6.95
C ARG A 183 -12.04 2.44 -5.86
N ALA A 184 -11.30 1.32 -5.92
CA ALA A 184 -10.21 1.03 -5.00
C ALA A 184 -9.13 2.10 -5.08
N GLN A 185 -8.71 2.50 -6.30
CA GLN A 185 -7.75 3.59 -6.51
C GLN A 185 -8.22 4.91 -5.89
N ARG A 186 -9.50 5.26 -6.06
CA ARG A 186 -10.09 6.47 -5.47
C ARG A 186 -10.12 6.39 -3.94
N CYS A 187 -10.56 5.27 -3.39
CA CYS A 187 -10.60 5.03 -1.94
C CYS A 187 -9.20 5.09 -1.33
N TRP A 188 -8.22 4.48 -1.99
CA TRP A 188 -6.83 4.53 -1.60
C TRP A 188 -6.30 5.98 -1.60
N ARG A 189 -6.56 6.75 -2.65
CA ARG A 189 -6.19 8.18 -2.72
C ARG A 189 -6.79 8.98 -1.55
N MET A 190 -8.06 8.74 -1.21
CA MET A 190 -8.69 9.40 -0.07
C MET A 190 -8.03 9.03 1.27
N CYS A 191 -7.63 7.76 1.44
CA CYS A 191 -6.90 7.32 2.62
C CYS A 191 -5.56 8.06 2.76
N LEU A 192 -4.80 8.18 1.66
CA LEU A 192 -3.54 8.91 1.67
C LEU A 192 -3.69 10.40 1.99
N LEU A 193 -4.67 11.06 1.37
CA LEU A 193 -4.98 12.46 1.68
C LEU A 193 -5.35 12.63 3.15
N ARG A 194 -6.10 11.67 3.72
CA ARG A 194 -6.48 11.70 5.13
C ARG A 194 -5.26 11.57 6.06
N VAL A 195 -4.33 10.65 5.75
CA VAL A 195 -3.10 10.46 6.51
C VAL A 195 -2.20 11.70 6.43
N ALA A 196 -2.04 12.28 5.24
CA ALA A 196 -1.23 13.48 5.04
C ALA A 196 -1.72 14.68 5.86
N VAL A 197 -3.04 14.91 5.90
CA VAL A 197 -3.64 15.98 6.71
C VAL A 197 -3.45 15.74 8.20
N ALA A 198 -3.58 14.50 8.67
CA ALA A 198 -3.36 14.17 10.08
C ALA A 198 -1.90 14.40 10.52
N GLY A 199 -0.92 14.03 9.68
CA GLY A 199 0.49 14.26 9.96
C GLY A 199 0.88 15.75 10.00
N GLN A 200 0.23 16.59 9.20
CA GLN A 200 0.45 18.05 9.22
C GLN A 200 -0.09 18.72 10.50
N ALA A 201 -1.22 18.24 11.02
CA ALA A 201 -1.82 18.76 12.25
C ALA A 201 -0.93 18.46 13.47
N ASP A 202 -0.36 17.26 13.53
CA ASP A 202 0.50 16.80 14.63
C ASP A 202 1.80 17.62 14.71
N LEU A 203 2.46 17.86 13.57
CA LEU A 203 3.65 18.72 13.48
C LEU A 203 3.37 20.17 13.90
N SER A 204 2.18 20.68 13.62
CA SER A 204 1.80 22.05 13.99
C SER A 204 1.57 22.20 15.50
N GLN A 205 1.12 21.15 16.18
CA GLN A 205 0.95 21.15 17.64
C GLN A 205 2.29 21.08 18.39
N VAL A 206 3.22 20.24 17.95
CA VAL A 206 4.56 20.11 18.55
C VAL A 206 5.34 21.44 18.49
N VAL A 207 5.22 22.19 17.40
CA VAL A 207 5.85 23.52 17.25
C VAL A 207 5.23 24.56 18.19
N SER A 208 3.96 24.41 18.55
CA SER A 208 3.27 25.35 19.44
C SER A 208 3.57 25.13 20.92
N GLU A 209 3.92 23.91 21.32
CA GLU A 209 4.27 23.55 22.72
C GLU A 209 5.77 23.78 23.05
N SER A 210 6.59 24.08 22.04
CA SER A 210 8.03 24.35 22.18
C SER A 210 8.37 25.85 22.31
N ARG A 211 7.37 26.71 22.57
CA ARG A 211 7.51 28.17 22.77
C ARG A 211 7.02 28.57 24.15
#